data_AF-A0A9Q1EEP0-F1
#
_entry.id   AF-A0A9Q1EEP0-F1
#
_cell.length_a   1.000
_cell.length_b   1.000
_cell.length_c   1.000
_cell.angle_alpha   90.00
_cell.angle_beta   90.00
_cell.angle_gamma   90.00
#
_symmetry.space_group_name_H-M   'P 1'
#
loop_
_entity.id
_entity.type
_entity.pdbx_description
1 polymer ?
#
loop_
_entity_poly.entity_id
_entity_poly.type
_entity_poly.pdbx_seq_one_letter_code
_entity_poly.pdbx_strand_id
1 'polypeptide(L)'
;MQLSRRSGAPGGATLATTYRPLATPDAAEPEVSSDTVLPSEPEPSDTPLSATGRPKRHRRPPGHLRDFDVALKYARKEEELQLPGLERPMPKEVGLFEMVNTPSSHPNILKLFDWFDRPASYVMAMERPDPCKDLFTYCQEQGGVLDEDQARSVTRQLLGALQHCHDHGVVHRDVKPENILIQTDTKEIKLIDFGCGDPLKDTPYTEYAGTNEFLPIEWYQKGQFLAGPGTVWSVGVTVYDIVCGYCPFTTYTDREMRQVEFCTGLSPGIKDFIRCCLRPRAKDRPTLEQLQLHTWLQQSC
;
A
#
# COMPACT_ATOMS: atom_id res chain seq x y z
N MET A 1 0.42 30.38 15.69
CA MET A 1 -0.91 29.73 15.66
C MET A 1 -0.67 28.23 15.71
N GLN A 2 -1.12 27.58 16.79
CA GLN A 2 -0.83 26.17 17.10
C GLN A 2 -1.44 25.24 16.03
N LEU A 3 -0.61 24.43 15.37
CA LEU A 3 -1.05 23.32 14.54
C LEU A 3 -1.31 22.11 15.43
N SER A 4 -2.55 21.64 15.36
CA SER A 4 -3.10 20.49 16.07
C SER A 4 -2.33 19.21 15.69
N ARG A 5 -1.83 18.50 16.71
CA ARG A 5 -1.38 17.12 16.61
C ARG A 5 -2.59 16.25 16.30
N ARG A 6 -2.55 15.49 15.19
CA ARG A 6 -3.43 14.33 15.00
C ARG A 6 -2.59 13.05 15.00
N SER A 7 -2.80 12.27 16.05
CA SER A 7 -2.56 10.83 16.19
C SER A 7 -3.27 10.05 15.08
N GLY A 8 -2.81 8.90 14.60
CA GLY A 8 -1.64 8.10 14.89
C GLY A 8 -1.59 6.99 13.84
N ALA A 9 -0.45 6.82 13.18
CA ALA A 9 -0.15 5.64 12.39
C ALA A 9 0.87 4.81 13.19
N PRO A 10 0.79 3.47 13.22
CA PRO A 10 1.87 2.66 13.74
C PRO A 10 3.00 2.71 12.71
N GLY A 11 3.88 3.69 12.83
CA GLY A 11 5.10 3.76 12.05
C GLY A 11 5.99 2.57 12.42
N GLY A 12 5.97 1.52 11.60
CA GLY A 12 7.04 0.54 11.58
C GLY A 12 8.32 1.22 11.14
N ALA A 13 9.42 1.01 11.87
CA ALA A 13 10.72 1.51 11.46
C ALA A 13 11.18 0.76 10.20
N THR A 14 11.42 1.47 9.11
CA THR A 14 12.05 0.94 7.91
C THR A 14 13.55 1.19 8.01
N LEU A 15 14.35 0.12 8.05
CA LEU A 15 15.81 0.20 7.95
C LEU A 15 16.24 -0.34 6.59
N ALA A 16 17.13 0.38 5.91
CA ALA A 16 17.81 -0.13 4.73
C ALA A 16 18.92 -1.09 5.16
N THR A 17 18.89 -2.31 4.68
CA THR A 17 19.95 -3.30 4.91
C THR A 17 20.10 -4.23 3.72
N THR A 18 21.27 -4.84 3.58
CA THR A 18 21.54 -5.83 2.53
C THR A 18 20.99 -7.18 2.98
N TYR A 19 20.07 -7.78 2.21
CA TYR A 19 19.54 -9.11 2.50
C TYR A 19 20.33 -10.17 1.77
N ARG A 20 20.90 -11.12 2.52
CA ARG A 20 21.56 -12.30 1.97
C ARG A 20 20.63 -13.51 2.16
N PRO A 21 20.07 -14.09 1.09
CA PRO A 21 19.24 -15.28 1.21
C PRO A 21 20.07 -16.44 1.81
N LEU A 22 19.54 -17.12 2.84
CA LEU A 22 20.26 -18.19 3.52
C LEU A 22 20.58 -19.37 2.56
N ALA A 23 21.86 -19.48 2.23
CA ALA A 23 22.44 -20.63 1.57
C ALA A 23 22.76 -21.69 2.63
N THR A 24 21.85 -22.66 2.85
CA THR A 24 21.98 -23.89 3.68
C THR A 24 21.41 -23.82 5.11
N PRO A 25 21.07 -24.96 5.76
CA PRO A 25 20.23 -25.00 6.96
C PRO A 25 20.92 -24.72 8.31
N ASP A 26 22.20 -24.33 8.36
CA ASP A 26 22.99 -24.38 9.62
C ASP A 26 23.87 -23.14 9.88
N ALA A 27 23.54 -21.97 9.34
CA ALA A 27 24.30 -20.75 9.63
C ALA A 27 23.54 -19.84 10.61
N ALA A 28 24.24 -19.48 11.70
CA ALA A 28 23.82 -18.57 12.76
C ALA A 28 23.34 -17.20 12.24
N GLU A 29 22.64 -16.47 13.12
CA GLU A 29 22.01 -15.17 12.90
C GLU A 29 22.90 -14.15 12.16
N PRO A 30 22.33 -13.23 11.36
CA PRO A 30 23.11 -12.20 10.70
C PRO A 30 23.72 -11.25 11.74
N GLU A 31 25.05 -11.09 11.70
CA GLU A 31 25.73 -10.04 12.46
C GLU A 31 25.31 -8.66 11.94
N VAL A 32 24.75 -7.84 12.82
CA VAL A 32 24.49 -6.43 12.61
C VAL A 32 25.78 -5.67 12.93
N SER A 33 26.44 -5.11 11.92
CA SER A 33 27.52 -4.14 12.15
C SER A 33 26.89 -2.78 12.48
N SER A 34 26.88 -2.43 13.76
CA SER A 34 26.57 -1.08 14.23
C SER A 34 27.61 -0.64 15.26
N ASP A 35 28.46 0.33 14.91
CA ASP A 35 29.38 0.97 15.84
C ASP A 35 28.60 1.83 16.86
N THR A 36 28.23 1.27 18.01
CA THR A 36 27.97 2.05 19.23
C THR A 36 28.11 1.16 20.48
N VAL A 37 29.04 1.50 21.37
CA VAL A 37 29.28 0.79 22.65
C VAL A 37 28.28 1.28 23.72
N LEU A 38 27.48 0.37 24.28
CA LEU A 38 26.72 0.56 25.53
C LEU A 38 26.72 -0.74 26.36
N PRO A 39 26.54 -0.66 27.70
CA PRO A 39 27.12 -1.62 28.64
C PRO A 39 26.29 -2.90 28.82
N SER A 40 27.03 -3.94 29.22
CA SER A 40 26.63 -5.34 29.47
C SER A 40 25.62 -5.53 30.59
N GLU A 41 24.58 -6.34 30.34
CA GLU A 41 23.67 -6.96 31.32
C GLU A 41 23.65 -8.49 31.14
N PRO A 42 23.23 -9.27 32.16
CA PRO A 42 23.79 -10.59 32.43
C PRO A 42 23.12 -11.76 31.69
N GLU A 43 23.93 -12.78 31.41
CA GLU A 43 23.58 -14.07 30.81
C GLU A 43 22.44 -14.82 31.51
N PRO A 44 21.46 -15.39 30.78
CA PRO A 44 20.52 -16.37 31.33
C PRO A 44 21.00 -17.81 31.11
N SER A 45 20.78 -18.61 32.16
CA SER A 45 21.14 -20.02 32.36
C SER A 45 20.55 -21.01 31.36
N ASP A 46 21.38 -21.99 30.97
CA ASP A 46 21.05 -23.18 30.19
C ASP A 46 19.91 -24.03 30.78
N THR A 47 18.84 -24.23 30.02
CA THR A 47 18.01 -25.45 30.10
C THR A 47 17.43 -25.79 28.73
N PRO A 48 17.53 -27.05 28.26
CA PRO A 48 17.14 -27.39 26.89
C PRO A 48 15.64 -27.70 26.80
N LEU A 49 14.90 -26.88 26.05
CA LEU A 49 13.52 -27.17 25.64
C LEU A 49 13.52 -27.91 24.29
N SER A 50 12.84 -29.04 24.28
CA SER A 50 12.79 -30.00 23.17
C SER A 50 12.26 -29.35 21.88
N ALA A 51 13.05 -29.42 20.82
CA ALA A 51 12.66 -29.03 19.48
C ALA A 51 11.73 -30.09 18.84
N THR A 52 10.43 -29.79 18.74
CA THR A 52 9.53 -30.43 17.78
C THR A 52 8.73 -29.37 17.02
N GLY A 53 9.30 -28.91 15.91
CA GLY A 53 8.64 -27.99 15.00
C GLY A 53 9.61 -27.38 13.99
N ARG A 54 10.06 -28.16 13.00
CA ARG A 54 10.84 -27.64 11.88
C ARG A 54 10.06 -26.53 11.15
N PRO A 55 10.67 -25.40 10.74
CA PRO A 55 10.02 -24.48 9.81
C PRO A 55 9.96 -25.10 8.41
N LYS A 56 8.77 -25.13 7.78
CA LYS A 56 8.58 -25.52 6.38
C LYS A 56 8.96 -24.35 5.47
N ARG A 57 10.00 -24.58 4.66
CA ARG A 57 10.50 -23.69 3.60
C ARG A 57 9.56 -23.69 2.39
N HIS A 58 9.27 -22.53 1.82
CA HIS A 58 8.67 -22.41 0.49
C HIS A 58 9.63 -21.71 -0.50
N ARG A 59 10.06 -22.52 -1.48
CA ARG A 59 10.77 -22.29 -2.76
C ARG A 59 11.86 -21.19 -2.87
N ARG A 60 13.10 -21.66 -3.08
CA ARG A 60 14.22 -20.89 -3.65
C ARG A 60 14.01 -20.60 -5.15
N PRO A 61 14.37 -19.41 -5.66
CA PRO A 61 14.65 -19.24 -7.07
C PRO A 61 16.00 -19.88 -7.44
N PRO A 62 16.16 -20.47 -8.66
CA PRO A 62 17.44 -20.99 -9.13
C PRO A 62 18.31 -19.87 -9.71
N GLY A 63 19.56 -19.78 -9.25
CA GLY A 63 20.65 -19.12 -9.98
C GLY A 63 20.99 -17.68 -9.54
N HIS A 64 22.27 -17.50 -9.18
CA HIS A 64 22.96 -16.25 -8.83
C HIS A 64 22.42 -15.51 -7.59
N LEU A 65 23.14 -15.66 -6.47
CA LEU A 65 23.10 -14.72 -5.35
C LEU A 65 23.57 -13.35 -5.86
N ARG A 66 22.63 -12.52 -6.29
CA ARG A 66 22.84 -11.07 -6.32
C ARG A 66 22.45 -10.55 -4.94
N ASP A 67 23.33 -9.76 -4.34
CA ASP A 67 22.93 -8.94 -3.20
C ASP A 67 21.86 -7.97 -3.72
N PHE A 68 20.67 -8.06 -3.14
CA PHE A 68 19.60 -7.11 -3.41
C PHE A 68 19.45 -6.23 -2.19
N ASP A 69 19.41 -4.93 -2.42
CA ASP A 69 18.96 -4.03 -1.38
C ASP A 69 17.47 -4.26 -1.12
N VAL A 70 17.11 -4.39 0.15
CA VAL A 70 15.73 -4.65 0.55
C VAL A 70 15.24 -3.57 1.51
N ALA A 71 13.93 -3.43 1.56
CA ALA A 71 13.25 -2.75 2.66
C ALA A 71 12.78 -3.80 3.67
N LEU A 72 13.13 -3.61 4.94
CA LEU A 72 12.60 -4.41 6.04
C LEU A 72 11.47 -3.64 6.75
N LYS A 73 10.26 -4.21 6.75
CA LYS A 73 9.11 -3.70 7.53
C LYS A 73 8.91 -4.57 8.76
N TYR A 74 8.97 -3.96 9.94
CA TYR A 74 8.66 -4.60 11.23
C TYR A 74 7.26 -4.20 11.66
N ALA A 75 6.40 -5.18 11.94
CA ALA A 75 5.02 -4.93 12.34
C ALA A 75 4.54 -5.89 13.43
N ARG A 76 3.53 -5.47 14.19
CA ARG A 76 2.89 -6.29 15.22
C ARG A 76 1.84 -7.20 14.61
N LYS A 77 1.62 -8.34 15.24
CA LYS A 77 0.50 -9.22 14.89
C LYS A 77 -0.79 -8.65 15.48
N GLU A 78 -1.59 -8.01 14.64
CA GLU A 78 -2.89 -7.44 15.03
C GLU A 78 -4.06 -8.30 14.56
N GLU A 79 -4.01 -8.71 13.30
CA GLU A 79 -4.99 -9.58 12.67
C GLU A 79 -4.31 -10.70 11.89
N GLU A 80 -4.99 -11.84 11.79
CA GLU A 80 -4.52 -12.99 11.05
C GLU A 80 -5.48 -13.37 9.93
N LEU A 81 -4.93 -13.90 8.85
CA LEU A 81 -5.65 -14.39 7.68
C LEU A 81 -5.31 -15.87 7.46
N GLN A 82 -6.35 -16.69 7.32
CA GLN A 82 -6.23 -18.09 6.96
C GLN A 82 -6.39 -18.24 5.45
N LEU A 83 -5.28 -18.41 4.74
CA LEU A 83 -5.32 -18.68 3.30
C LEU A 83 -5.66 -20.17 3.02
N PRO A 84 -6.38 -20.48 1.93
CA PRO A 84 -6.65 -21.85 1.52
C PRO A 84 -5.37 -22.67 1.34
N GLY A 85 -5.35 -23.87 1.90
CA GLY A 85 -4.21 -24.80 1.76
C GLY A 85 -3.05 -24.58 2.73
N LEU A 86 -3.08 -23.54 3.56
CA LEU A 86 -2.11 -23.36 4.64
C LEU A 86 -2.58 -24.04 5.94
N GLU A 87 -1.65 -24.69 6.66
CA GLU A 87 -1.94 -25.40 7.92
C GLU A 87 -2.22 -24.43 9.09
N ARG A 88 -1.73 -23.20 9.01
CA ARG A 88 -1.85 -22.17 10.06
C ARG A 88 -2.15 -20.81 9.43
N PRO A 89 -2.83 -19.92 10.18
CA PRO A 89 -3.01 -18.56 9.75
C PRO A 89 -1.68 -17.79 9.79
N MET A 90 -1.63 -16.68 9.07
CA MET A 90 -0.49 -15.77 9.02
C MET A 90 -0.97 -14.33 9.25
N PRO A 91 -0.08 -13.36 9.53
CA PRO A 91 -0.49 -11.97 9.65
C PRO A 91 -1.28 -11.51 8.40
N LYS A 92 -2.41 -10.81 8.60
CA LYS A 92 -3.32 -10.45 7.50
C LYS A 92 -2.60 -9.71 6.38
N GLU A 93 -1.79 -8.70 6.72
CA GLU A 93 -1.03 -7.92 5.73
C GLU A 93 -0.14 -8.84 4.88
N VAL A 94 0.62 -9.75 5.50
CA VAL A 94 1.47 -10.72 4.79
C VAL A 94 0.64 -11.57 3.83
N GLY A 95 -0.49 -12.10 4.30
CA GLY A 95 -1.36 -12.93 3.47
C GLY A 95 -1.92 -12.19 2.24
N LEU A 96 -2.34 -10.93 2.41
CA LEU A 96 -2.80 -10.09 1.30
C LEU A 96 -1.66 -9.78 0.32
N PHE A 97 -0.46 -9.50 0.84
CA PHE A 97 0.71 -9.19 0.03
C PHE A 97 1.18 -10.40 -0.78
N GLU A 98 1.12 -11.61 -0.20
CA GLU A 98 1.33 -12.88 -0.90
C GLU A 98 0.30 -13.11 -2.00
N MET A 99 -0.99 -12.88 -1.72
CA MET A 99 -2.06 -13.04 -2.71
C MET A 99 -1.85 -12.19 -3.97
N VAL A 100 -1.35 -10.96 -3.83
CA VAL A 100 -1.11 -10.07 -4.99
C VAL A 100 0.27 -10.27 -5.65
N ASN A 101 1.18 -11.03 -5.03
CA ASN A 101 2.49 -11.34 -5.60
C ASN A 101 2.58 -12.76 -6.19
N THR A 102 1.69 -13.67 -5.79
CA THR A 102 1.71 -15.10 -6.14
C THR A 102 0.33 -15.55 -6.67
N PRO A 103 0.25 -16.23 -7.83
CA PRO A 103 1.33 -16.75 -8.66
C PRO A 103 1.96 -15.74 -9.63
N SER A 104 1.35 -14.55 -9.77
CA SER A 104 1.80 -13.52 -10.70
C SER A 104 1.94 -12.17 -9.99
N SER A 105 3.09 -11.52 -10.17
CA SER A 105 3.35 -10.17 -9.67
C SER A 105 2.96 -9.10 -10.70
N HIS A 106 2.59 -7.90 -10.23
CA HIS A 106 2.38 -6.71 -11.07
C HIS A 106 3.55 -5.72 -10.95
N PRO A 107 4.01 -5.08 -12.04
CA PRO A 107 5.14 -4.13 -11.98
C PRO A 107 4.91 -2.94 -11.04
N ASN A 108 3.66 -2.49 -10.94
CA ASN A 108 3.24 -1.36 -10.09
C ASN A 108 2.75 -1.76 -8.68
N ILE A 109 3.06 -2.96 -8.20
CA ILE A 109 2.89 -3.37 -6.80
C ILE A 109 4.28 -3.72 -6.27
N LEU A 110 4.59 -3.29 -5.05
CA LEU A 110 5.88 -3.60 -4.42
C LEU A 110 6.00 -5.11 -4.18
N LYS A 111 7.14 -5.69 -4.55
CA LYS A 111 7.35 -7.13 -4.40
C LYS A 111 7.63 -7.51 -2.95
N LEU A 112 6.93 -8.54 -2.47
CA LEU A 112 7.33 -9.30 -1.29
C LEU A 112 8.36 -10.34 -1.70
N PHE A 113 9.51 -10.37 -1.03
CA PHE A 113 10.50 -11.44 -1.24
C PHE A 113 10.40 -12.54 -0.21
N ASP A 114 10.24 -12.17 1.06
CA ASP A 114 10.16 -13.11 2.17
C ASP A 114 9.52 -12.45 3.40
N TRP A 115 9.15 -13.26 4.39
CA TRP A 115 8.73 -12.75 5.69
C TRP A 115 9.13 -13.72 6.81
N PHE A 116 9.31 -13.16 8.01
CA PHE A 116 9.81 -13.88 9.18
C PHE A 116 8.82 -13.75 10.32
N ASP A 117 8.33 -14.89 10.79
CA ASP A 117 7.43 -14.96 11.93
C ASP A 117 8.19 -14.77 13.25
N ARG A 118 7.62 -13.99 14.17
CA ARG A 118 8.13 -13.81 15.55
C ARG A 118 6.97 -13.93 16.55
N PRO A 119 7.21 -14.14 17.85
CA PRO A 119 6.14 -14.39 18.82
C PRO A 119 5.02 -13.33 18.85
N ALA A 120 5.36 -12.04 18.82
CA ALA A 120 4.40 -10.93 18.89
C ALA A 120 4.46 -9.97 17.67
N SER A 121 5.30 -10.30 16.68
CA SER A 121 5.58 -9.44 15.53
C SER A 121 5.94 -10.30 14.31
N TYR A 122 6.13 -9.64 13.18
CA TYR A 122 6.69 -10.24 11.98
C TYR A 122 7.56 -9.22 11.27
N VAL A 123 8.44 -9.71 10.38
CA VAL A 123 9.31 -8.87 9.55
C VAL A 123 9.09 -9.24 8.10
N MET A 124 8.85 -8.27 7.22
CA MET A 124 8.77 -8.49 5.77
C MET A 124 10.02 -7.97 5.09
N ALA A 125 10.60 -8.76 4.20
CA ALA A 125 11.66 -8.37 3.29
C ALA A 125 11.07 -8.10 1.90
N MET A 126 11.19 -6.85 1.46
CA MET A 126 10.51 -6.35 0.26
C MET A 126 11.48 -5.69 -0.71
N GLU A 127 11.04 -5.52 -1.95
CA GLU A 127 11.70 -4.68 -2.95
C GLU A 127 11.98 -3.28 -2.38
N ARG A 128 13.16 -2.73 -2.69
CA ARG A 128 13.52 -1.34 -2.38
C ARG A 128 13.86 -0.59 -3.67
N PRO A 129 12.89 0.13 -4.27
CA PRO A 129 13.17 1.01 -5.40
C PRO A 129 14.13 2.13 -4.96
N ASP A 130 15.09 2.50 -5.81
CA ASP A 130 16.11 3.50 -5.48
C ASP A 130 16.64 4.17 -6.77
N PRO A 131 16.57 5.51 -6.91
CA PRO A 131 15.96 6.47 -5.98
C PRO A 131 14.42 6.46 -6.04
N CYS A 132 13.77 6.49 -4.88
CA CYS A 132 12.31 6.64 -4.79
C CYS A 132 11.86 7.56 -3.64
N LYS A 133 10.61 8.00 -3.73
CA LYS A 133 9.90 8.74 -2.69
C LYS A 133 8.45 8.26 -2.64
N ASP A 134 7.76 8.43 -1.53
CA ASP A 134 6.30 8.38 -1.58
C ASP A 134 5.76 9.55 -2.42
N LEU A 135 4.61 9.34 -3.06
CA LEU A 135 4.06 10.26 -4.04
C LEU A 135 3.67 11.59 -3.41
N PHE A 136 3.25 11.58 -2.13
CA PHE A 136 2.98 12.81 -1.39
C PHE A 136 4.24 13.68 -1.28
N THR A 137 5.35 13.12 -0.79
CA THR A 137 6.64 13.81 -0.68
C THR A 137 7.15 14.26 -2.05
N TYR A 138 7.00 13.42 -3.08
CA TYR A 138 7.36 13.80 -4.45
C TYR A 138 6.57 15.02 -4.94
N CYS A 139 5.24 15.05 -4.75
CA CYS A 139 4.41 16.21 -5.10
C CYS A 139 4.87 17.48 -4.40
N GLN A 140 5.18 17.42 -3.10
CA GLN A 140 5.65 18.57 -2.33
C GLN A 140 6.94 19.16 -2.90
N GLU A 141 7.85 18.33 -3.37
CA GLU A 141 9.10 18.77 -3.99
C GLU A 141 8.93 19.29 -5.43
N GLN A 142 7.87 18.88 -6.14
CA GLN A 142 7.50 19.43 -7.44
C GLN A 142 6.72 20.75 -7.36
N GLY A 143 6.62 21.36 -6.17
CA GLY A 143 5.87 22.61 -5.96
C GLY A 143 4.44 22.40 -5.45
N GLY A 144 4.14 21.20 -4.94
CA GLY A 144 2.87 20.85 -4.29
C GLY A 144 1.85 20.17 -5.20
N VAL A 145 2.07 20.15 -6.51
CA VAL A 145 1.16 19.54 -7.49
C VAL A 145 1.95 18.88 -8.63
N LEU A 146 1.33 17.91 -9.29
CA LEU A 146 1.80 17.35 -10.56
C LEU A 146 1.11 18.04 -11.73
N ASP A 147 1.84 18.16 -12.84
CA ASP A 147 1.21 18.46 -14.12
C ASP A 147 0.28 17.32 -14.56
N GLU A 148 -0.60 17.63 -15.51
CA GLU A 148 -1.64 16.70 -15.93
C GLU A 148 -1.08 15.45 -16.61
N ASP A 149 0.08 15.54 -17.27
CA ASP A 149 0.68 14.41 -17.97
C ASP A 149 1.33 13.42 -17.00
N GLN A 150 2.02 13.92 -15.97
CA GLN A 150 2.51 13.14 -14.85
C GLN A 150 1.36 12.50 -14.08
N ALA A 151 0.33 13.27 -13.73
CA ALA A 151 -0.85 12.75 -13.04
C ALA A 151 -1.55 11.66 -13.85
N ARG A 152 -1.66 11.83 -15.18
CA ARG A 152 -2.22 10.81 -16.08
C ARG A 152 -1.38 9.54 -16.08
N SER A 153 -0.06 9.65 -16.18
CA SER A 153 0.86 8.50 -16.12
C SER A 153 0.74 7.72 -14.82
N VAL A 154 0.77 8.42 -13.67
CA VAL A 154 0.59 7.83 -12.34
C VAL A 154 -0.76 7.13 -12.23
N THR A 155 -1.84 7.79 -12.69
CA THR A 155 -3.19 7.23 -12.60
C THR A 155 -3.33 5.94 -13.42
N ARG A 156 -2.76 5.87 -14.63
CA ARG A 156 -2.79 4.64 -15.44
C ARG A 156 -2.13 3.47 -14.71
N GLN A 157 -0.94 3.70 -14.16
CA GLN A 157 -0.18 2.69 -13.42
C GLN A 157 -0.92 2.24 -12.14
N LEU A 158 -1.50 3.19 -11.40
CA LEU A 158 -2.29 2.93 -10.20
C LEU A 158 -3.52 2.07 -10.51
N LEU A 159 -4.27 2.39 -11.57
CA LEU A 159 -5.44 1.61 -11.95
C LEU A 159 -5.07 0.17 -12.34
N GLY A 160 -3.94 -0.03 -13.03
CA GLY A 160 -3.42 -1.36 -13.33
C GLY A 160 -3.11 -2.16 -12.05
N ALA A 161 -2.44 -1.54 -11.09
CA ALA A 161 -2.15 -2.16 -9.79
C ALA A 161 -3.43 -2.53 -9.02
N LEU A 162 -4.41 -1.64 -8.97
CA LEU A 162 -5.66 -1.87 -8.25
C LEU A 162 -6.54 -2.94 -8.92
N GLN A 163 -6.57 -2.98 -10.25
CA GLN A 163 -7.22 -4.06 -10.98
C GLN A 163 -6.56 -5.40 -10.64
N HIS A 164 -5.23 -5.47 -10.65
CA HIS A 164 -4.50 -6.68 -10.28
C HIS A 164 -4.82 -7.13 -8.86
N CYS A 165 -4.92 -6.21 -7.89
CA CYS A 165 -5.36 -6.54 -6.53
C CYS A 165 -6.75 -7.19 -6.53
N HIS A 166 -7.73 -6.59 -7.23
CA HIS A 166 -9.08 -7.13 -7.31
C HIS A 166 -9.12 -8.51 -7.98
N ASP A 167 -8.37 -8.70 -9.06
CA ASP A 167 -8.26 -9.98 -9.78
C ASP A 167 -7.66 -11.09 -8.90
N HIS A 168 -6.84 -10.72 -7.92
CA HIS A 168 -6.27 -11.63 -6.90
C HIS A 168 -7.10 -11.70 -5.61
N GLY A 169 -8.32 -11.13 -5.61
CA GLY A 169 -9.23 -11.20 -4.48
C GLY A 169 -8.81 -10.36 -3.28
N VAL A 170 -8.14 -9.21 -3.51
CA VAL A 170 -7.70 -8.28 -2.48
C VAL A 170 -8.26 -6.88 -2.72
N VAL A 171 -8.76 -6.23 -1.66
CA VAL A 171 -9.06 -4.79 -1.65
C VAL A 171 -8.06 -4.06 -0.75
N HIS A 172 -7.46 -2.98 -1.26
CA HIS A 172 -6.42 -2.23 -0.55
C HIS A 172 -6.96 -1.37 0.60
N ARG A 173 -8.13 -0.75 0.41
CA ARG A 173 -8.84 0.16 1.33
C ARG A 173 -8.12 1.44 1.78
N ASP A 174 -6.81 1.59 1.58
CA ASP A 174 -6.07 2.82 1.93
C ASP A 174 -5.28 3.41 0.73
N VAL A 175 -5.97 3.63 -0.40
CA VAL A 175 -5.35 4.24 -1.60
C VAL A 175 -5.23 5.74 -1.39
N LYS A 176 -3.99 6.22 -1.32
CA LYS A 176 -3.60 7.63 -1.11
C LYS A 176 -2.16 7.86 -1.57
N PRO A 177 -1.72 9.11 -1.81
CA PRO A 177 -0.37 9.40 -2.29
C PRO A 177 0.75 8.83 -1.39
N GLU A 178 0.56 8.78 -0.08
CA GLU A 178 1.57 8.25 0.87
C GLU A 178 1.82 6.75 0.71
N ASN A 179 0.83 6.00 0.19
CA ASN A 179 0.93 4.56 -0.04
C ASN A 179 1.32 4.22 -1.50
N ILE A 180 1.84 5.20 -2.24
CA ILE A 180 2.33 5.03 -3.60
C ILE A 180 3.78 5.51 -3.63
N LEU A 181 4.72 4.61 -3.87
CA LEU A 181 6.10 5.01 -4.17
C LEU A 181 6.21 5.43 -5.63
N ILE A 182 7.06 6.42 -5.92
CA ILE A 182 7.45 6.83 -7.27
C ILE A 182 8.98 6.82 -7.37
N GLN A 183 9.50 6.13 -8.39
CA GLN A 183 10.91 6.19 -8.74
C GLN A 183 11.20 7.54 -9.43
N THR A 184 12.13 8.32 -8.90
CA THR A 184 12.27 9.73 -9.27
C THR A 184 12.89 9.93 -10.65
N ASP A 185 13.57 8.92 -11.19
CA ASP A 185 14.19 8.89 -12.50
C ASP A 185 13.23 8.39 -13.60
N THR A 186 12.54 7.27 -13.35
CA THR A 186 11.69 6.58 -14.34
C THR A 186 10.21 6.98 -14.28
N LYS A 187 9.77 7.55 -13.15
CA LYS A 187 8.35 7.84 -12.84
C LYS A 187 7.46 6.60 -12.78
N GLU A 188 8.07 5.42 -12.65
CA GLU A 188 7.33 4.19 -12.34
C GLU A 188 6.85 4.24 -10.90
N ILE A 189 5.58 3.87 -10.68
CA ILE A 189 4.98 3.83 -9.35
C ILE A 189 4.86 2.42 -8.81
N LYS A 190 4.85 2.27 -7.49
CA LYS A 190 4.56 1.02 -6.78
C LYS A 190 3.59 1.26 -5.64
N LEU A 191 2.47 0.56 -5.66
CA LEU A 191 1.52 0.50 -4.54
C LEU A 191 2.16 -0.29 -3.38
N ILE A 192 2.05 0.26 -2.17
CA ILE A 192 2.60 -0.31 -0.94
C ILE A 192 1.53 -0.36 0.18
N ASP A 193 1.85 -1.07 1.25
CA ASP A 193 1.11 -1.11 2.52
C ASP A 193 -0.32 -1.65 2.45
N PHE A 194 -0.43 -2.97 2.61
CA PHE A 194 -1.72 -3.68 2.64
C PHE A 194 -2.22 -3.87 4.08
N GLY A 195 -1.68 -3.14 5.06
CA GLY A 195 -2.06 -3.24 6.47
C GLY A 195 -3.54 -2.93 6.72
N CYS A 196 -4.10 -2.01 5.93
CA CYS A 196 -5.53 -1.68 5.94
C CYS A 196 -6.37 -2.56 4.99
N GLY A 197 -5.75 -3.45 4.21
CA GLY A 197 -6.44 -4.27 3.22
C GLY A 197 -7.37 -5.32 3.82
N ASP A 198 -8.06 -6.03 2.93
CA ASP A 198 -8.96 -7.15 3.26
C ASP A 198 -9.11 -8.08 2.04
N PRO A 199 -9.50 -9.35 2.21
CA PRO A 199 -9.99 -10.15 1.09
C PRO A 199 -11.21 -9.49 0.45
N LEU A 200 -11.23 -9.47 -0.87
CA LEU A 200 -12.32 -8.94 -1.68
C LEU A 200 -13.59 -9.76 -1.43
N LYS A 201 -14.71 -9.08 -1.22
CA LYS A 201 -16.04 -9.68 -1.07
C LYS A 201 -17.12 -8.82 -1.72
N ASP A 202 -18.22 -9.47 -2.10
CA ASP A 202 -19.38 -8.81 -2.71
C ASP A 202 -20.29 -8.13 -1.67
N THR A 203 -20.11 -8.45 -0.39
CA THR A 203 -20.86 -7.84 0.71
C THR A 203 -20.22 -6.53 1.16
N PRO A 204 -21.00 -5.58 1.71
CA PRO A 204 -20.44 -4.34 2.23
C PRO A 204 -19.41 -4.57 3.33
N TYR A 205 -18.38 -3.73 3.36
CA TYR A 205 -17.48 -3.58 4.50
C TYR A 205 -18.13 -2.64 5.51
N THR A 206 -18.22 -3.10 6.76
CA THR A 206 -18.84 -2.38 7.89
C THR A 206 -17.84 -1.97 8.95
N GLU A 207 -16.55 -2.19 8.69
CA GLU A 207 -15.45 -1.91 9.60
C GLU A 207 -14.61 -0.77 9.07
N TYR A 208 -14.15 0.08 9.99
CA TYR A 208 -13.30 1.22 9.68
C TYR A 208 -11.86 0.74 9.46
N ALA A 209 -11.28 1.07 8.31
CA ALA A 209 -9.86 0.95 8.04
C ALA A 209 -9.41 2.06 7.09
N GLY A 210 -8.11 2.37 7.09
CA GLY A 210 -7.51 3.39 6.23
C GLY A 210 -7.73 4.84 6.69
N THR A 211 -7.61 5.76 5.74
CA THR A 211 -7.53 7.21 5.99
C THR A 211 -8.88 7.89 5.75
N ASN A 212 -9.37 8.62 6.76
CA ASN A 212 -10.69 9.28 6.76
C ASN A 212 -10.94 10.19 5.55
N GLU A 213 -9.90 10.90 5.12
CA GLU A 213 -9.92 11.83 4.01
C GLU A 213 -10.31 11.15 2.69
N PHE A 214 -10.02 9.85 2.56
CA PHE A 214 -10.21 9.03 1.36
C PHE A 214 -11.44 8.12 1.42
N LEU A 215 -12.15 8.08 2.55
CA LEU A 215 -13.34 7.24 2.68
C LEU A 215 -14.53 7.77 1.86
N PRO A 216 -15.30 6.87 1.22
CA PRO A 216 -16.44 7.26 0.41
C PRO A 216 -17.59 7.79 1.27
N ILE A 217 -18.40 8.70 0.72
CA ILE A 217 -19.48 9.37 1.46
C ILE A 217 -20.48 8.41 2.10
N GLU A 218 -20.80 7.28 1.46
CA GLU A 218 -21.72 6.27 1.98
C GLU A 218 -21.25 5.64 3.30
N TRP A 219 -19.94 5.63 3.58
CA TRP A 219 -19.41 5.20 4.87
C TRP A 219 -19.96 6.06 6.01
N TYR A 220 -19.95 7.38 5.84
CA TYR A 220 -20.44 8.30 6.86
C TYR A 220 -21.97 8.29 6.98
N GLN A 221 -22.66 8.02 5.87
CA GLN A 221 -24.12 7.97 5.84
C GLN A 221 -24.69 6.65 6.37
N LYS A 222 -23.97 5.54 6.21
CA LYS A 222 -24.51 4.18 6.43
C LYS A 222 -23.61 3.26 7.27
N GLY A 223 -22.40 3.69 7.61
CA GLY A 223 -21.39 2.85 8.26
C GLY A 223 -20.89 1.70 7.38
N GLN A 224 -21.05 1.80 6.05
CA GLN A 224 -20.65 0.73 5.14
C GLN A 224 -20.38 1.20 3.70
N PHE A 225 -19.53 0.46 2.97
CA PHE A 225 -19.28 0.68 1.54
C PHE A 225 -18.96 -0.64 0.81
N LEU A 226 -19.09 -0.64 -0.52
CA LEU A 226 -18.69 -1.77 -1.38
C LEU A 226 -17.27 -1.57 -1.91
N ALA A 227 -16.49 -2.65 -2.03
CA ALA A 227 -15.08 -2.60 -2.41
C ALA A 227 -14.81 -1.84 -3.73
N GLY A 228 -15.48 -2.23 -4.81
CA GLY A 228 -15.29 -1.60 -6.13
C GLY A 228 -15.55 -0.09 -6.12
N PRO A 229 -16.78 0.35 -5.81
CA PRO A 229 -17.11 1.78 -5.73
C PRO A 229 -16.29 2.55 -4.69
N GLY A 230 -15.91 1.92 -3.57
CA GLY A 230 -15.06 2.53 -2.56
C GLY A 230 -13.64 2.80 -3.07
N THR A 231 -13.05 1.84 -3.78
CA THR A 231 -11.74 1.98 -4.42
C THR A 231 -11.74 3.06 -5.50
N VAL A 232 -12.81 3.12 -6.31
CA VAL A 232 -12.95 4.18 -7.33
C VAL A 232 -13.05 5.56 -6.70
N TRP A 233 -13.71 5.68 -5.55
CA TRP A 233 -13.76 6.94 -4.81
C TRP A 233 -12.37 7.36 -4.32
N SER A 234 -11.61 6.48 -3.66
CA SER A 234 -10.27 6.80 -3.16
C SER A 234 -9.28 7.11 -4.28
N VAL A 235 -9.42 6.50 -5.46
CA VAL A 235 -8.71 6.93 -6.69
C VAL A 235 -9.08 8.37 -7.04
N GLY A 236 -10.36 8.73 -7.07
CA GLY A 236 -10.80 10.10 -7.35
C GLY A 236 -10.22 11.14 -6.39
N VAL A 237 -10.20 10.81 -5.09
CA VAL A 237 -9.58 11.64 -4.05
C VAL A 237 -8.08 11.77 -4.27
N THR A 238 -7.39 10.65 -4.55
CA THR A 238 -5.94 10.63 -4.81
C THR A 238 -5.56 11.46 -6.03
N VAL A 239 -6.28 11.31 -7.15
CA VAL A 239 -6.00 12.07 -8.37
C VAL A 239 -6.27 13.56 -8.18
N TYR A 240 -7.31 13.93 -7.43
CA TYR A 240 -7.54 15.32 -7.07
C TYR A 240 -6.40 15.86 -6.20
N ASP A 241 -5.98 15.11 -5.18
CA ASP A 241 -4.93 15.53 -4.24
C ASP A 241 -3.63 15.86 -4.96
N ILE A 242 -3.18 14.99 -5.88
CA ILE A 242 -1.90 15.19 -6.59
C ILE A 242 -1.93 16.34 -7.61
N VAL A 243 -3.10 16.79 -8.09
CA VAL A 243 -3.20 17.90 -9.07
C VAL A 243 -3.67 19.23 -8.47
N CYS A 244 -4.28 19.18 -7.29
CA CYS A 244 -4.72 20.37 -6.56
C CYS A 244 -3.83 20.70 -5.36
N GLY A 245 -3.10 19.71 -4.82
CA GLY A 245 -2.21 19.84 -3.66
C GLY A 245 -2.94 19.74 -2.31
N TYR A 246 -4.21 19.34 -2.32
CA TYR A 246 -5.05 19.15 -1.13
C TYR A 246 -6.22 18.22 -1.46
N CYS A 247 -6.82 17.60 -0.44
CA CYS A 247 -7.99 16.75 -0.62
C CYS A 247 -9.25 17.54 -1.03
N PRO A 248 -10.13 16.96 -1.89
CA PRO A 248 -11.32 17.65 -2.41
C PRO A 248 -12.38 17.97 -1.35
N PHE A 249 -12.30 17.34 -0.17
CA PHE A 249 -13.28 17.50 0.89
C PHE A 249 -12.58 17.71 2.23
N THR A 250 -12.69 18.93 2.76
CA THR A 250 -12.11 19.27 4.06
C THR A 250 -13.08 19.06 5.22
N THR A 251 -14.38 19.05 4.93
CA THR A 251 -15.45 18.83 5.91
C THR A 251 -16.44 17.77 5.43
N TYR A 252 -17.21 17.21 6.37
CA TYR A 252 -18.35 16.34 6.05
C TYR A 252 -19.39 17.08 5.17
N THR A 253 -19.61 18.36 5.46
CA THR A 253 -20.53 19.21 4.69
C THR A 253 -20.09 19.35 3.24
N ASP A 254 -18.79 19.50 2.95
CA ASP A 254 -18.30 19.58 1.56
C ASP A 254 -18.63 18.29 0.79
N ARG A 255 -18.51 17.12 1.45
CA ARG A 255 -18.86 15.81 0.88
C ARG A 255 -20.34 15.74 0.55
N GLU A 256 -21.20 16.13 1.49
CA GLU A 256 -22.66 16.14 1.32
C GLU A 256 -23.14 17.15 0.29
N MET A 257 -22.48 18.31 0.20
CA MET A 257 -22.82 19.38 -0.74
C MET A 257 -22.37 19.06 -2.17
N ARG A 258 -21.54 18.01 -2.36
CA ARG A 258 -21.19 17.42 -3.66
C ARG A 258 -20.51 18.41 -4.63
N GLN A 259 -19.92 19.48 -4.10
CA GLN A 259 -19.20 20.46 -4.90
C GLN A 259 -17.71 20.15 -4.85
N VAL A 260 -17.22 19.49 -5.90
CA VAL A 260 -15.78 19.39 -6.14
C VAL A 260 -15.37 20.67 -6.83
N GLU A 261 -14.77 21.58 -6.07
CA GLU A 261 -14.15 22.80 -6.61
C GLU A 261 -12.76 22.45 -7.14
N PHE A 262 -12.43 22.87 -8.35
CA PHE A 262 -11.13 22.56 -8.96
C PHE A 262 -10.24 23.80 -8.97
N CYS A 263 -8.93 23.59 -8.80
CA CYS A 263 -7.95 24.63 -9.08
C CYS A 263 -8.01 25.07 -10.55
N THR A 264 -7.48 26.27 -10.83
CA THR A 264 -7.39 26.80 -12.19
C THR A 264 -6.35 26.01 -13.01
N GLY A 265 -6.51 25.98 -14.33
CA GLY A 265 -5.53 25.36 -15.23
C GLY A 265 -5.73 23.88 -15.56
N LEU A 266 -6.59 23.15 -14.84
CA LEU A 266 -6.91 21.75 -15.17
C LEU A 266 -7.82 21.62 -16.40
N SER A 267 -7.53 20.64 -17.27
CA SER A 267 -8.33 20.39 -18.47
C SER A 267 -9.76 19.91 -18.13
N PRO A 268 -10.72 20.03 -19.07
CA PRO A 268 -12.03 19.41 -18.90
C PRO A 268 -11.94 17.89 -18.72
N GLY A 269 -10.94 17.22 -19.29
CA GLY A 269 -10.78 15.78 -19.26
C GLY A 269 -10.49 15.24 -17.86
N ILE A 270 -9.49 15.79 -17.17
CA ILE A 270 -9.17 15.37 -15.79
C ILE A 270 -10.29 15.73 -14.82
N LYS A 271 -10.95 16.89 -15.02
CA LYS A 271 -12.11 17.28 -14.21
C LYS A 271 -13.26 16.29 -14.36
N ASP A 272 -13.52 15.83 -15.59
CA ASP A 272 -14.54 14.81 -15.86
C ASP A 272 -14.18 13.46 -15.22
N PHE A 273 -12.91 13.03 -15.34
CA PHE A 273 -12.39 11.82 -14.70
C PHE A 273 -12.63 11.83 -13.18
N ILE A 274 -12.21 12.92 -12.51
CA ILE A 274 -12.36 13.07 -11.06
C ILE A 274 -13.85 13.10 -10.67
N ARG A 275 -14.69 13.83 -11.42
CA ARG A 275 -16.14 13.87 -11.15
C ARG A 275 -16.80 12.50 -11.32
N CYS A 276 -16.38 11.70 -12.29
CA CYS A 276 -16.86 10.34 -12.48
C CYS A 276 -16.52 9.44 -11.28
N CYS A 277 -15.30 9.54 -10.76
CA CYS A 277 -14.87 8.81 -9.56
C CYS A 277 -15.64 9.24 -8.30
N LEU A 278 -15.83 10.55 -8.13
CA LEU A 278 -16.47 11.15 -6.95
C LEU A 278 -17.99 11.25 -7.07
N ARG A 279 -18.61 10.43 -7.93
CA ARG A 279 -20.07 10.35 -8.00
C ARG A 279 -20.64 9.93 -6.65
N PRO A 280 -21.67 10.61 -6.12
CA PRO A 280 -21.99 10.42 -4.70
C PRO A 280 -22.85 9.19 -4.42
N ARG A 281 -23.49 8.61 -5.46
CA ARG A 281 -24.08 7.27 -5.35
C ARG A 281 -23.03 6.27 -5.82
N ALA A 282 -22.68 5.32 -4.96
CA ALA A 282 -21.72 4.26 -5.26
C ALA A 282 -21.97 3.56 -6.59
N LYS A 283 -23.23 3.21 -6.89
CA LYS A 283 -23.64 2.52 -8.13
C LYS A 283 -23.46 3.34 -9.42
N ASP A 284 -23.33 4.67 -9.29
CA ASP A 284 -23.17 5.55 -10.45
C ASP A 284 -21.68 5.71 -10.81
N ARG A 285 -20.75 5.28 -9.93
CA ARG A 285 -19.31 5.29 -10.20
C ARG A 285 -18.96 4.20 -11.23
N PRO A 286 -18.01 4.45 -12.15
CA PRO A 286 -17.53 3.43 -13.07
C PRO A 286 -16.82 2.30 -12.33
N THR A 287 -16.68 1.15 -12.97
CA THR A 287 -15.75 0.09 -12.55
C THR A 287 -14.30 0.49 -12.83
N LEU A 288 -13.31 -0.23 -12.28
CA LEU A 288 -11.89 0.04 -12.55
C LEU A 288 -11.56 -0.16 -14.03
N GLU A 289 -12.14 -1.19 -14.66
CA GLU A 289 -11.99 -1.48 -16.09
C GLU A 289 -12.57 -0.35 -16.95
N GLN A 290 -13.77 0.14 -16.60
CA GLN A 290 -14.36 1.29 -17.28
C GLN A 290 -13.54 2.56 -17.07
N LEU A 291 -12.95 2.74 -15.89
CA LEU A 291 -12.16 3.92 -15.55
C LEU A 291 -10.83 3.95 -16.32
N GLN A 292 -10.19 2.79 -16.56
CA GLN A 292 -9.01 2.68 -17.43
C GLN A 292 -9.28 3.15 -18.87
N LEU A 293 -10.52 2.96 -19.36
CA LEU A 293 -10.95 3.37 -20.69
C LEU A 293 -11.39 4.84 -20.77
N HIS A 294 -11.32 5.59 -19.67
CA HIS A 294 -11.74 6.99 -19.64
C HIS A 294 -10.93 7.84 -20.62
N THR A 295 -11.60 8.73 -21.36
CA THR A 295 -11.01 9.52 -22.46
C THR A 295 -9.77 10.31 -22.03
N TRP A 296 -9.78 10.91 -20.83
CA TRP A 296 -8.61 11.57 -20.26
C TRP A 296 -7.36 10.69 -20.19
N LEU A 297 -7.50 9.40 -19.88
CA LEU A 297 -6.39 8.45 -19.85
C LEU A 297 -5.97 7.96 -21.23
N GLN A 298 -6.79 8.15 -22.26
CA GLN A 298 -6.50 7.70 -23.63
C GLN A 298 -5.76 8.74 -24.47
N GLN A 299 -5.59 9.96 -23.95
CA GLN A 299 -4.84 11.01 -24.63
C GLN A 299 -3.34 10.67 -24.67
N SER A 300 -2.75 10.75 -25.86
CA SER A 300 -1.30 10.65 -26.05
C SER A 300 -0.61 11.78 -25.28
N CYS A 301 0.47 11.44 -24.57
CA CYS A 301 1.40 12.45 -24.06
C CYS A 301 2.15 13.11 -25.22
#